data_AF-A0A962HAR2-F1
#
_entry.id   AF-A0A962HAR2-F1
#
_cell.length_a   1.000
_cell.length_b   1.000
_cell.length_c   1.000
_cell.angle_alpha   90.00
_cell.angle_beta   90.00
_cell.angle_gamma   90.00
#
_symmetry.space_group_name_H-M   'P 1'
#
loop_
_entity.id
_entity.type
_entity.pdbx_description
1 polymer ?
#
loop_
_entity_poly.entity_id
_entity_poly.type
_entity_poly.pdbx_seq_one_letter_code
_entity_poly.pdbx_strand_id
1 'polypeptide(L)'
;RKYGFDELYQALFARGSVLLGRFFWRVGDQAIIDGVVVDGSAGMISRIAYSVRKLQSGFLYHYAFMMILGLIVIVGAFALLQ
;
A
#
# COMPACT_ATOMS: atom_id res chain seq x y z
N ARG A 1 6.04 55.65 -15.05
CA ARG A 1 6.41 54.21 -15.08
C ARG A 1 5.96 53.62 -13.76
N LYS A 2 5.04 52.64 -13.77
CA LYS A 2 4.56 51.97 -12.55
C LYS A 2 5.77 51.33 -11.87
N TYR A 3 5.98 51.66 -10.60
CA TYR A 3 7.21 51.53 -9.81
C TYR A 3 7.66 50.08 -9.53
N GLY A 4 7.70 49.17 -10.51
CA GLY A 4 8.19 47.79 -10.36
C GLY A 4 7.40 46.90 -9.37
N PHE A 5 6.45 47.47 -8.63
CA PHE A 5 5.64 46.79 -7.64
C PHE A 5 4.77 45.69 -8.27
N ASP A 6 4.23 45.90 -9.48
CA ASP A 6 3.47 44.87 -10.20
C ASP A 6 4.36 43.65 -10.52
N GLU A 7 5.60 43.86 -10.95
CA GLU A 7 6.55 42.79 -11.29
C GLU A 7 7.02 42.02 -10.03
N LEU A 8 7.25 42.73 -8.92
CA LEU A 8 7.57 42.12 -7.63
C LEU A 8 6.40 41.30 -7.09
N TYR A 9 5.18 41.83 -7.14
CA TYR A 9 3.99 41.11 -6.69
C TYR A 9 3.73 39.87 -7.55
N GLN A 10 3.86 40.01 -8.87
CA GLN A 10 3.65 38.90 -9.79
C GLN A 10 4.75 37.85 -9.69
N ALA A 11 6.00 38.25 -9.49
CA ALA A 11 7.11 37.31 -9.26
C ALA A 11 6.97 36.57 -7.92
N LEU A 12 6.63 37.28 -6.85
CA LEU A 12 6.58 36.69 -5.51
C LEU A 12 5.29 35.87 -5.29
N PHE A 13 4.13 36.43 -5.62
CA PHE A 13 2.85 35.73 -5.40
C PHE A 13 2.54 34.73 -6.51
N ALA A 14 2.70 35.07 -7.79
CA ALA A 14 2.31 34.14 -8.86
C ALA A 14 3.31 32.99 -8.99
N ARG A 15 4.63 33.26 -9.04
CA ARG A 15 5.63 32.17 -9.12
C ARG A 15 5.77 31.45 -7.77
N GLY A 16 5.71 32.16 -6.65
CA GLY A 16 5.79 31.55 -5.32
C GLY A 16 4.64 30.58 -5.04
N SER A 17 3.39 30.97 -5.37
CA SER A 17 2.22 30.10 -5.16
C SER A 17 2.26 28.86 -6.06
N VAL A 18 2.70 28.99 -7.31
CA VAL A 18 2.85 27.84 -8.22
C VAL A 18 3.93 26.88 -7.73
N LEU A 19 5.03 27.40 -7.17
CA LEU A 19 6.14 26.59 -6.68
C LEU A 19 5.78 25.87 -5.38
N LEU A 20 5.07 26.55 -4.47
CA LEU A 20 4.48 25.94 -3.27
C LEU A 20 3.45 24.87 -3.62
N GLY A 21 2.56 25.13 -4.58
CA GLY A 21 1.58 24.15 -5.05
C GLY A 21 2.24 22.91 -5.65
N ARG A 22 3.29 23.07 -6.46
CA ARG A 22 4.06 21.93 -6.98
C ARG A 22 4.78 21.15 -5.88
N PHE A 23 5.30 21.84 -4.87
CA PHE A 23 5.94 21.20 -3.73
C PHE A 23 4.94 20.37 -2.92
N PHE A 24 3.77 20.95 -2.61
CA PHE A 24 2.70 20.24 -1.90
C PHE A 24 2.17 19.04 -2.67
N TRP A 25 1.99 19.14 -3.98
CA TRP A 25 1.61 18.01 -4.83
C TRP A 25 2.67 16.90 -4.84
N ARG A 26 3.95 17.24 -5.01
CA ARG A 26 5.02 16.23 -5.07
C ARG A 26 5.29 15.58 -3.71
N VAL A 27 5.26 16.36 -2.64
CA VAL A 27 5.59 15.86 -1.30
C VAL A 27 4.36 15.28 -0.60
N GLY A 28 3.19 15.89 -0.79
CA GLY A 28 1.93 15.41 -0.23
C GLY A 28 1.43 14.19 -0.98
N ASP A 29 0.97 14.36 -2.22
CA ASP A 29 0.33 13.26 -2.94
C ASP A 29 1.33 12.16 -3.29
N GLN A 30 2.49 12.50 -3.86
CA GLN A 30 3.43 11.47 -4.31
C GLN A 30 4.11 10.71 -3.16
N ALA A 31 4.43 11.37 -2.03
CA ALA A 31 5.07 10.67 -0.92
C ALA A 31 4.08 9.94 -0.01
N ILE A 32 2.89 10.51 0.22
CA ILE A 32 1.90 9.93 1.13
C ILE A 32 1.05 8.89 0.39
N ILE A 33 0.49 9.22 -0.78
CA ILE A 33 -0.41 8.30 -1.49
C ILE A 33 0.42 7.18 -2.12
N ASP A 34 1.36 7.51 -3.00
CA ASP A 34 2.13 6.46 -3.69
C ASP A 34 3.09 5.76 -2.71
N GLY A 35 3.85 6.52 -1.91
CA GLY A 35 4.87 5.96 -1.02
C GLY A 35 4.33 5.20 0.20
N VAL A 36 3.34 5.74 0.91
CA VAL A 36 2.84 5.11 2.16
C VAL A 36 1.67 4.18 1.87
N VAL A 37 0.70 4.61 1.07
CA VAL A 37 -0.51 3.82 0.86
C VAL A 37 -0.28 2.73 -0.18
N VAL A 38 0.26 3.05 -1.36
CA VAL A 38 0.43 2.06 -2.44
C VAL A 38 1.64 1.16 -2.17
N ASP A 39 2.84 1.72 -2.09
CA ASP A 39 4.07 0.95 -1.91
C ASP A 39 4.15 0.29 -0.53
N GLY A 40 3.65 0.97 0.51
CA GLY A 40 3.54 0.38 1.86
C GLY A 40 2.62 -0.83 1.90
N SER A 41 1.44 -0.75 1.26
CA SER A 41 0.50 -1.88 1.19
C SER A 41 1.05 -3.04 0.35
N ALA A 42 1.62 -2.73 -0.82
CA ALA A 42 2.25 -3.73 -1.68
C ALA A 42 3.43 -4.43 -0.99
N GLY A 43 4.24 -3.66 -0.25
CA GLY A 43 5.34 -4.19 0.56
C GLY A 43 4.85 -5.09 1.69
N MET A 44 3.76 -4.73 2.36
CA MET A 44 3.16 -5.58 3.41
C MET A 44 2.63 -6.89 2.85
N ILE A 45 1.86 -6.85 1.76
CA ILE A 45 1.35 -8.05 1.08
C ILE A 45 2.52 -8.94 0.64
N SER A 46 3.58 -8.36 0.09
CA SER A 46 4.78 -9.10 -0.34
C SER A 46 5.48 -9.82 0.82
N ARG A 47 5.59 -9.17 1.99
CA ARG A 47 6.16 -9.79 3.19
C ARG A 47 5.32 -10.97 3.69
N ILE A 48 4.00 -10.80 3.70
CA ILE A 48 3.06 -11.86 4.08
C ILE A 48 3.17 -13.03 3.09
N ALA A 49 3.12 -12.75 1.79
CA ALA A 49 3.23 -13.75 0.73
C ALA A 49 4.55 -14.53 0.84
N TYR A 50 5.67 -13.86 1.09
CA TYR A 50 6.96 -14.53 1.30
C TYR A 50 6.95 -15.46 2.53
N SER A 51 6.31 -15.03 3.62
CA SER A 51 6.19 -15.81 4.85
C SER A 51 5.32 -17.05 4.63
N VAL A 52 4.18 -16.89 3.97
CA VAL A 52 3.28 -18.01 3.58
C VAL A 52 3.99 -18.99 2.65
N ARG A 53 4.75 -18.48 1.68
CA ARG A 53 5.52 -19.33 0.76
C ARG A 53 6.60 -20.16 1.47
N LYS A 54 7.19 -19.66 2.56
CA LYS A 54 8.10 -20.47 3.39
C LYS A 54 7.40 -21.61 4.12
N LEU A 55 6.13 -21.45 4.48
CA LEU A 55 5.33 -22.52 5.09
C LEU A 55 4.97 -23.62 4.08
N GLN A 56 4.93 -23.29 2.79
CA GLN A 56 4.83 -24.28 1.73
C GLN A 56 6.17 -24.99 1.53
N SER A 57 6.39 -26.07 2.28
CA SER A 57 7.63 -26.87 2.23
C SER A 57 7.78 -27.72 0.97
N GLY A 58 6.72 -27.87 0.16
CA GLY A 58 6.71 -28.66 -1.07
C GLY A 58 6.68 -30.18 -0.85
N PHE A 59 6.75 -30.65 0.38
CA PHE A 59 6.68 -32.08 0.68
C PHE A 59 5.25 -32.60 0.67
N LEU A 60 5.06 -33.76 0.05
CA LEU A 60 3.74 -34.41 -0.08
C LEU A 60 3.05 -34.68 1.27
N TYR A 61 3.81 -34.94 2.33
CA TYR A 61 3.24 -35.19 3.66
C TYR A 61 2.55 -33.97 4.25
N HIS A 62 3.04 -32.75 3.98
CA HIS A 62 2.35 -31.52 4.40
C HIS A 62 1.00 -31.39 3.70
N TYR A 63 0.92 -31.72 2.41
CA TYR A 63 -0.33 -31.69 1.67
C TYR A 63 -1.32 -32.73 2.20
N ALA A 64 -0.90 -33.99 2.37
CA ALA A 64 -1.75 -35.04 2.93
C ALA A 64 -2.29 -34.66 4.32
N PHE A 65 -1.44 -34.08 5.18
CA PHE A 65 -1.86 -33.57 6.49
C PHE A 65 -2.93 -32.48 6.38
N MET A 66 -2.73 -31.47 5.53
CA MET A 66 -3.70 -30.38 5.33
C MET A 66 -5.04 -30.88 4.76
N MET A 67 -5.03 -31.89 3.89
CA MET A 67 -6.24 -32.49 3.34
C MET A 67 -7.08 -33.19 4.41
N ILE A 68 -6.45 -33.99 5.28
CA ILE A 68 -7.14 -34.67 6.39
C ILE A 68 -7.69 -33.63 7.37
N LEU A 69 -6.89 -32.63 7.72
CA LEU A 69 -7.30 -31.55 8.63
C LEU A 69 -8.49 -30.76 8.06
N GLY A 70 -8.46 -30.43 6.77
CA GLY A 70 -9.56 -29.78 6.07
C GLY A 70 -10.85 -30.61 6.10
N LEU A 71 -10.77 -31.92 5.85
CA LEU A 71 -11.92 -32.81 5.92
C LEU A 71 -12.53 -32.85 7.33
N ILE A 72 -11.69 -32.95 8.37
CA ILE A 72 -12.15 -32.96 9.77
C ILE A 72 -12.86 -31.64 10.10
N VAL A 73 -12.31 -30.50 9.69
CA VAL A 73 -12.92 -29.18 9.94
C VAL A 73 -14.26 -29.05 9.22
N ILE A 74 -14.36 -29.47 7.95
CA ILE A 74 -15.60 -29.38 7.18
C ILE A 74 -16.68 -30.27 7.79
N VAL A 75 -16.36 -31.54 8.07
CA VAL A 75 -17.31 -32.49 8.67
C VAL A 75 -17.70 -32.07 10.08
N GLY A 76 -16.75 -31.62 10.89
CA GLY A 76 -17.00 -31.12 12.24
C GLY A 76 -17.86 -29.85 12.25
N ALA A 77 -17.60 -28.91 11.35
CA ALA A 77 -18.42 -27.70 11.20
C ALA A 77 -19.84 -28.05 10.74
N PHE A 78 -19.99 -28.97 9.79
CA PHE A 78 -21.31 -29.47 9.38
C PHE A 78 -22.04 -30.15 10.53
N ALA A 79 -21.34 -30.95 11.36
CA ALA A 79 -21.88 -31.60 12.55
C ALA A 79 -22.30 -30.63 13.66
N LEU A 80 -21.66 -29.46 13.75
CA LEU A 80 -21.99 -28.41 14.72
C LEU A 80 -23.12 -27.48 14.26
N LEU A 81 -23.34 -27.37 12.96
CA LEU A 81 -24.33 -26.46 12.35
C LEU A 81 -25.70 -27.13 12.08
N GLN A 82 -25.79 -28.46 12.20
CA GLN A 82 -27.02 -29.23 12.12
C GLN A 82 -27.67 -29.38 13.50
#